data_AF-A0A496U5P9-F1
#
_entry.id   AF-A0A496U5P9-F1
#
_cell.length_a   1.000
_cell.length_b   1.000
_cell.length_c   1.000
_cell.angle_alpha   90.00
_cell.angle_beta   90.00
_cell.angle_gamma   90.00
#
_symmetry.space_group_name_H-M   'P 1'
#
loop_
_entity.id
_entity.type
_entity.pdbx_description
1 polymer ?
#
loop_
_entity_poly.entity_id
_entity_poly.type
_entity_poly.pdbx_seq_one_letter_code
_entity_poly.pdbx_strand_id
1 'polypeptide(L)'
;MVRKELQYRLSLILYIGAIFILGFIPEVKVLPIHFDLSFLFHGVGFFYLYLMLYNTTRSKLKALILSLLFGVLLEAAQTQFPERQADITDIFYDLVGILVAFIIGGRGKELVFKLTGTFMGIGYIPVGPGTISSLIFVILYYLASGFGTINLLEISLVLIPLGIYISGYLEELWGEDPRKVVIDEVCGMAIALLFLKRSLLLFALAFILFRFFDIYKPRFIKIFEKPKGGMGIMLDDVAAGLFSLAIIQILLFLLHTVPPV
;
A
#
# COMPACT_ATOMS: atom_id res chain seq x y z
N MET A 1 7.56 -15.00 -19.88
CA MET A 1 7.79 -15.72 -18.60
C MET A 1 8.84 -15.01 -17.74
N VAL A 2 10.09 -14.84 -18.21
CA VAL A 2 11.20 -14.21 -17.45
C VAL A 2 10.87 -12.81 -16.89
N ARG A 3 10.24 -11.92 -17.68
CA ARG A 3 9.90 -10.56 -17.21
C ARG A 3 8.88 -10.53 -16.05
N LYS A 4 7.90 -11.45 -16.05
CA LYS A 4 6.88 -11.52 -14.99
C LYS A 4 7.46 -12.04 -13.68
N GLU A 5 8.31 -13.07 -13.76
CA GLU A 5 9.00 -13.60 -12.60
C GLU A 5 9.94 -12.57 -11.95
N LEU A 6 10.64 -11.78 -12.77
CA LEU A 6 11.45 -10.67 -12.28
C LEU A 6 10.60 -9.63 -11.53
N GLN A 7 9.43 -9.30 -12.05
CA GLN A 7 8.52 -8.34 -11.41
C GLN A 7 7.98 -8.83 -10.07
N TYR A 8 7.58 -10.11 -9.96
CA TYR A 8 7.17 -10.69 -8.67
C TYR A 8 8.29 -10.66 -7.64
N ARG A 9 9.51 -11.00 -8.06
CA ARG A 9 10.68 -10.95 -7.18
C ARG A 9 10.98 -9.52 -6.74
N LEU A 10 10.92 -8.56 -7.67
CA LEU A 10 11.20 -7.15 -7.38
C LEU A 10 10.15 -6.55 -6.43
N SER A 11 8.86 -6.76 -6.69
CA SER A 11 7.79 -6.32 -5.79
C SER A 11 7.86 -6.99 -4.41
N LEU A 12 8.22 -8.26 -4.33
CA LEU A 12 8.49 -8.93 -3.05
C LEU A 12 9.68 -8.32 -2.31
N ILE A 13 10.78 -8.00 -3.00
CA ILE A 13 11.95 -7.33 -2.40
C ILE A 13 11.57 -5.93 -1.91
N LEU A 14 10.82 -5.16 -2.70
CA LEU A 14 10.33 -3.84 -2.30
C LEU A 14 9.40 -3.93 -1.08
N TYR A 15 8.53 -4.94 -1.04
CA TYR A 15 7.64 -5.18 0.09
C TYR A 15 8.39 -5.55 1.37
N ILE A 16 9.37 -6.45 1.27
CA ILE A 16 10.29 -6.80 2.38
C ILE A 16 11.04 -5.56 2.84
N GLY A 17 11.57 -4.76 1.92
CA GLY A 17 12.25 -3.50 2.22
C GLY A 17 11.34 -2.49 2.91
N ALA A 18 10.08 -2.39 2.50
CA ALA A 18 9.08 -1.53 3.14
C ALA A 18 8.82 -1.97 4.59
N ILE A 19 8.53 -3.26 4.85
CA ILE A 19 8.36 -3.76 6.22
C ILE A 19 9.63 -3.53 7.04
N PHE A 20 10.80 -3.79 6.45
CA PHE A 20 12.07 -3.59 7.13
C PHE A 20 12.26 -2.13 7.55
N ILE A 21 12.11 -1.17 6.64
CA ILE A 21 12.25 0.26 6.92
C ILE A 21 11.25 0.71 8.00
N LEU A 22 9.99 0.29 7.90
CA LEU A 22 8.95 0.67 8.84
C LEU A 22 9.18 0.10 10.24
N GLY A 23 9.81 -1.08 10.35
CA GLY A 23 10.25 -1.63 11.63
C GLY A 23 11.23 -0.72 12.38
N PHE A 24 11.96 0.17 11.72
CA PHE A 24 12.87 1.13 12.37
C PHE A 24 12.24 2.47 12.72
N ILE A 25 11.00 2.74 12.30
CA ILE A 25 10.34 3.99 12.69
C ILE A 25 10.10 3.91 14.21
N PRO A 26 10.59 4.90 14.99
CA PRO A 26 10.39 4.93 16.43
C PRO A 26 8.89 4.95 16.76
N GLU A 27 8.41 3.99 17.55
CA GLU A 27 7.03 4.00 17.98
C GLU A 27 6.79 5.21 18.90
N VAL A 28 5.92 6.12 18.48
CA VAL A 28 5.31 7.06 19.42
C VAL A 28 4.27 6.25 20.21
N LYS A 29 4.70 5.56 21.27
CA LYS A 29 3.82 4.82 22.16
C LYS A 29 2.86 5.79 22.85
N VAL A 30 1.64 5.92 22.33
CA VAL A 30 0.54 6.65 22.97
C VAL A 30 -0.50 5.65 23.48
N LEU A 31 -0.37 5.28 24.76
CA LEU A 31 -1.40 4.62 25.61
C LEU A 31 -1.82 3.18 25.24
N PRO A 32 -2.38 2.39 26.20
CA PRO A 32 -2.06 0.97 26.29
C PRO A 32 -2.92 0.01 25.45
N ILE A 33 -4.03 0.44 24.82
CA ILE A 33 -4.86 -0.44 23.98
C ILE A 33 -5.60 0.41 22.93
N HIS A 34 -5.04 0.59 21.75
CA HIS A 34 -5.77 0.94 20.53
C HIS A 34 -5.20 0.15 19.36
N PHE A 35 -5.94 0.08 18.24
CA PHE A 35 -5.54 -0.59 17.00
C PHE A 35 -4.17 -0.04 16.56
N ASP A 36 -3.09 -0.71 16.99
CA ASP A 36 -1.75 -0.19 16.86
C ASP A 36 -1.33 -0.31 15.39
N LEU A 37 -0.68 0.72 14.85
CA LEU A 37 -0.08 0.61 13.53
C LEU A 37 0.92 -0.56 13.49
N SER A 38 1.50 -0.92 14.64
CA SER A 38 2.29 -2.14 14.80
C SER A 38 1.51 -3.40 14.40
N PHE A 39 0.21 -3.55 14.72
CA PHE A 39 -0.58 -4.68 14.21
C PHE A 39 -0.74 -4.66 12.67
N LEU A 40 -0.85 -3.47 12.07
CA LEU A 40 -0.94 -3.33 10.62
C LEU A 40 0.37 -3.74 9.93
N PHE A 41 1.53 -3.36 10.49
CA PHE A 41 2.83 -3.67 9.88
C PHE A 41 3.33 -5.07 10.22
N HIS A 42 3.21 -5.50 11.47
CA HIS A 42 3.62 -6.82 11.91
C HIS A 42 2.57 -7.86 11.50
N GLY A 43 1.35 -7.77 12.04
CA GLY A 43 0.29 -8.73 11.77
C GLY A 43 -0.14 -8.79 10.31
N VAL A 44 -0.66 -7.70 9.77
CA VAL A 44 -1.13 -7.67 8.37
C VAL A 44 0.05 -7.72 7.39
N GLY A 45 1.17 -7.07 7.72
CA GLY A 45 2.34 -7.08 6.86
C GLY A 45 2.95 -8.48 6.69
N PHE A 46 3.18 -9.22 7.78
CA PHE A 46 3.68 -10.60 7.71
C PHE A 46 2.67 -11.59 7.17
N PHE A 47 1.37 -11.33 7.35
CA PHE A 47 0.31 -12.08 6.69
C PHE A 47 0.48 -12.05 5.16
N TYR A 48 0.61 -10.85 4.56
CA TYR A 48 0.84 -10.74 3.12
C TYR A 48 2.23 -11.23 2.69
N LEU A 49 3.27 -11.00 3.51
CA LEU A 49 4.61 -11.51 3.25
C LEU A 49 4.57 -13.03 3.05
N TYR A 50 3.92 -13.75 3.97
CA TYR A 50 3.76 -15.20 3.86
C TYR A 50 3.03 -15.58 2.57
N LEU A 51 1.92 -14.91 2.23
CA LEU A 51 1.15 -15.22 1.02
C LEU A 51 1.96 -14.99 -0.26
N MET A 52 2.75 -13.92 -0.31
CA MET A 52 3.64 -13.60 -1.43
C MET A 52 4.80 -14.61 -1.53
N LEU A 53 5.41 -14.98 -0.40
CA LEU A 53 6.45 -16.02 -0.36
C LEU A 53 5.88 -17.39 -0.74
N TYR A 54 4.66 -17.72 -0.34
CA TYR A 54 4.01 -18.97 -0.70
C TYR A 54 3.67 -19.03 -2.19
N ASN A 55 3.19 -17.93 -2.77
CA ASN A 55 2.99 -17.84 -4.21
C ASN A 55 4.30 -17.97 -5.00
N THR A 56 5.40 -17.41 -4.48
CA THR A 56 6.71 -17.41 -5.15
C THR A 56 7.43 -18.75 -5.02
N THR A 57 7.46 -19.33 -3.81
CA THR A 57 8.19 -20.58 -3.53
C THR A 57 7.40 -21.84 -3.85
N ARG A 58 6.07 -21.72 -4.00
CA ARG A 58 5.12 -22.84 -4.17
C ARG A 58 5.21 -23.90 -3.06
N SER A 59 5.76 -23.54 -1.89
CA SER A 59 5.93 -24.44 -0.75
C SER A 59 5.52 -23.75 0.54
N LYS A 60 4.52 -24.32 1.23
CA LYS A 60 4.05 -23.78 2.52
C LYS A 60 5.17 -23.74 3.56
N LEU A 61 6.01 -24.78 3.59
CA LEU A 61 7.11 -24.89 4.54
C LEU A 61 8.20 -23.85 4.26
N LYS A 62 8.60 -23.66 2.99
CA LYS A 62 9.58 -22.63 2.64
C LYS A 62 9.07 -21.23 2.96
N ALA A 63 7.82 -20.93 2.63
CA ALA A 63 7.21 -19.63 2.96
C ALA A 63 7.14 -19.39 4.47
N LEU A 64 6.77 -20.42 5.25
CA LEU A 64 6.74 -20.34 6.71
C LEU A 64 8.13 -20.04 7.27
N ILE A 65 9.15 -20.82 6.88
CA ILE A 65 10.53 -20.65 7.34
C ILE A 65 11.05 -19.26 6.97
N LEU A 66 10.87 -18.83 5.72
CA LEU A 66 11.35 -17.52 5.26
C LEU A 66 10.65 -16.35 5.98
N SER A 67 9.36 -16.45 6.24
CA SER A 67 8.62 -15.40 6.97
C SER A 67 9.10 -15.32 8.42
N LEU A 68 9.26 -16.47 9.10
CA LEU A 68 9.76 -16.51 10.48
C LEU A 68 11.21 -16.02 10.58
N LEU A 69 12.08 -16.45 9.66
CA LEU A 69 13.46 -15.98 9.60
C LEU A 69 13.53 -14.47 9.39
N PHE A 70 12.68 -13.92 8.51
CA PHE A 70 12.63 -12.48 8.31
C PHE A 70 12.19 -11.73 9.56
N GLY A 71 11.19 -12.23 10.30
CA GLY A 71 10.75 -11.62 11.57
C GLY A 71 11.87 -11.61 12.62
N VAL A 72 12.54 -12.75 12.81
CA VAL A 72 13.69 -12.82 13.74
C VAL A 72 14.83 -11.89 13.32
N LEU A 73 15.11 -11.77 12.01
CA LEU A 73 16.12 -10.85 11.51
C LEU A 73 15.75 -9.39 11.71
N LEU A 74 14.47 -9.04 11.53
CA LEU A 74 13.96 -7.69 11.76
C LEU A 74 14.14 -7.29 13.22
N GLU A 75 13.70 -8.16 14.14
CA GLU A 75 13.84 -7.97 15.59
C GLU A 75 15.31 -7.85 16.01
N ALA A 76 16.16 -8.76 15.53
CA ALA A 76 17.59 -8.72 15.81
C ALA A 76 18.22 -7.42 15.31
N ALA A 77 17.81 -6.92 14.14
CA ALA A 77 18.31 -5.67 13.60
C ALA A 77 17.80 -4.46 14.40
N GLN A 78 16.55 -4.46 14.87
CA GLN A 78 15.99 -3.40 15.72
C GLN A 78 16.75 -3.25 17.04
N THR A 79 17.24 -4.35 17.64
CA THR A 79 18.06 -4.27 18.89
C THR A 79 19.34 -3.44 18.77
N GLN A 80 19.81 -3.16 17.55
CA GLN A 80 20.99 -2.32 17.31
C GLN A 80 20.68 -0.81 17.42
N PHE A 81 19.41 -0.42 17.49
CA PHE A 81 18.97 0.97 17.52
C PHE A 81 18.49 1.34 18.92
N PRO A 82 19.16 2.27 19.63
CA PRO A 82 18.82 2.62 21.02
C PRO A 82 17.39 3.11 21.23
N GLU A 83 16.79 3.69 20.19
CA GLU A 83 15.42 4.23 20.20
C GLU A 83 14.34 3.15 20.00
N ARG A 84 14.72 1.92 19.63
CA ARG A 84 13.83 0.78 19.40
C ARG A 84 14.22 -0.36 20.34
N GLN A 85 13.34 -0.68 21.28
CA GLN A 85 13.45 -1.91 22.07
C GLN A 85 12.63 -2.99 21.39
N ALA A 86 13.18 -4.21 21.32
CA ALA A 86 12.42 -5.37 20.88
C ALA A 86 11.16 -5.52 21.73
N ASP A 87 10.00 -5.55 21.10
CA ASP A 87 8.71 -5.67 21.76
C ASP A 87 8.16 -7.07 21.51
N ILE A 88 7.86 -7.80 22.59
CA ILE A 88 7.26 -9.13 22.47
C ILE A 88 5.91 -9.10 21.72
N THR A 89 5.26 -7.94 21.73
CA THR A 89 4.00 -7.69 21.03
C THR A 89 4.18 -7.74 19.51
N ASP A 90 5.29 -7.24 18.99
CA ASP A 90 5.62 -7.24 17.56
C ASP A 90 5.84 -8.67 17.06
N ILE A 91 6.66 -9.44 17.79
CA ILE A 91 6.87 -10.89 17.56
C ILE A 91 5.54 -11.64 17.58
N PHE A 92 4.66 -11.31 18.54
CA PHE A 92 3.36 -11.93 18.64
C PHE A 92 2.48 -11.63 17.41
N TYR A 93 2.43 -10.37 16.97
CA TYR A 93 1.69 -9.97 15.78
C TYR A 93 2.24 -10.62 14.51
N ASP A 94 3.55 -10.67 14.32
CA ASP A 94 4.20 -11.37 13.21
C ASP A 94 3.75 -12.83 13.16
N LEU A 95 3.83 -13.53 14.30
CA LEU A 95 3.45 -14.93 14.41
C LEU A 95 1.96 -15.13 14.09
N VAL A 96 1.09 -14.28 14.62
CA VAL A 96 -0.35 -14.33 14.34
C VAL A 96 -0.62 -14.15 12.84
N GLY A 97 0.00 -13.14 12.21
CA GLY A 97 -0.13 -12.90 10.77
C GLY A 97 0.29 -14.10 9.93
N ILE A 98 1.46 -14.67 10.22
CA ILE A 98 2.00 -15.85 9.53
C ILE A 98 1.07 -17.06 9.73
N LEU A 99 0.62 -17.33 10.95
CA LEU A 99 -0.23 -18.48 11.26
C LEU A 99 -1.59 -18.38 10.56
N VAL A 100 -2.23 -17.21 10.60
CA VAL A 100 -3.49 -16.97 9.90
C VAL A 100 -3.29 -17.19 8.39
N ALA A 101 -2.23 -16.64 7.81
CA ALA A 101 -1.92 -16.83 6.38
C ALA A 101 -1.65 -18.31 6.03
N PHE A 102 -0.96 -19.05 6.90
CA PHE A 102 -0.66 -20.47 6.75
C PHE A 102 -1.93 -21.33 6.71
N ILE A 103 -2.89 -21.02 7.60
CA ILE A 103 -4.20 -21.69 7.68
C ILE A 103 -5.02 -21.40 6.42
N ILE A 104 -5.09 -20.13 6.00
CA ILE A 104 -5.80 -19.70 4.77
C ILE A 104 -5.30 -20.47 3.54
N GLY A 105 -3.97 -20.66 3.42
CA GLY A 105 -3.38 -21.50 2.39
C GLY A 105 -3.67 -21.05 0.94
N GLY A 106 -3.60 -21.98 -0.02
CA GLY A 106 -3.63 -21.64 -1.45
C GLY A 106 -4.96 -21.12 -1.98
N ARG A 107 -6.07 -21.77 -1.63
CA ARG A 107 -7.40 -21.33 -2.07
C ARG A 107 -7.80 -19.99 -1.45
N GLY A 108 -7.45 -19.79 -0.18
CA GLY A 108 -7.74 -18.54 0.50
C GLY A 108 -6.84 -17.38 0.05
N LYS A 109 -5.57 -17.63 -0.32
CA LYS A 109 -4.68 -16.61 -0.88
C LYS A 109 -5.28 -15.90 -2.09
N GLU A 110 -5.84 -16.66 -3.04
CA GLU A 110 -6.45 -16.05 -4.24
C GLU A 110 -7.63 -15.13 -3.87
N LEU A 111 -8.47 -15.55 -2.93
CA LEU A 111 -9.57 -14.73 -2.43
C LEU A 111 -9.05 -13.45 -1.78
N VAL A 112 -8.02 -13.55 -0.94
CA VAL A 112 -7.37 -12.39 -0.30
C VAL A 112 -6.84 -11.42 -1.35
N PHE A 113 -6.13 -11.91 -2.37
CA PHE A 113 -5.60 -11.06 -3.44
C PHE A 113 -6.72 -10.40 -4.24
N LYS A 114 -7.81 -11.12 -4.56
CA LYS A 114 -8.98 -10.53 -5.22
C LYS A 114 -9.61 -9.44 -4.36
N LEU A 115 -9.84 -9.68 -3.07
CA LEU A 115 -10.42 -8.69 -2.17
C LEU A 115 -9.53 -7.46 -2.05
N THR A 116 -8.21 -7.64 -1.98
CA THR A 116 -7.27 -6.53 -1.90
C THR A 116 -7.26 -5.71 -3.19
N GLY A 117 -7.03 -6.37 -4.33
CA GLY A 117 -6.95 -5.70 -5.63
C GLY A 117 -8.25 -5.03 -6.07
N THR A 118 -9.40 -5.58 -5.66
CA THR A 118 -10.72 -4.99 -5.96
C THR A 118 -11.21 -4.02 -4.90
N PHE A 119 -10.38 -3.70 -3.90
CA PHE A 119 -10.76 -2.88 -2.75
C PHE A 119 -12.09 -3.34 -2.10
N MET A 120 -12.04 -4.54 -1.52
CA MET A 120 -13.18 -5.22 -0.87
C MET A 120 -14.41 -5.42 -1.78
N GLY A 121 -14.18 -5.57 -3.08
CA GLY A 121 -15.20 -5.86 -4.07
C GLY A 121 -15.76 -4.63 -4.82
N ILE A 122 -15.33 -3.42 -4.48
CA ILE A 122 -15.68 -2.19 -5.21
C ILE A 122 -15.30 -2.28 -6.70
N GLY A 123 -14.18 -2.95 -7.00
CA GLY A 123 -13.73 -3.21 -8.37
C GLY A 123 -14.71 -4.00 -9.24
N TYR A 124 -15.71 -4.68 -8.66
CA TYR A 124 -16.75 -5.36 -9.43
C TYR A 124 -17.89 -4.44 -9.89
N ILE A 125 -17.92 -3.18 -9.46
CA ILE A 125 -18.93 -2.22 -9.90
C ILE A 125 -18.75 -1.97 -11.42
N PRO A 126 -19.82 -2.07 -12.23
CA PRO A 126 -19.71 -2.08 -13.69
C PRO A 126 -19.27 -0.74 -14.29
N VAL A 127 -19.54 0.38 -13.61
CA VAL A 127 -19.32 1.73 -14.13
C VAL A 127 -18.50 2.54 -13.13
N GLY A 128 -17.36 3.06 -13.59
CA GLY A 128 -16.46 3.91 -12.81
C GLY A 128 -15.92 3.30 -11.51
N PRO A 129 -15.53 2.01 -11.45
CA PRO A 129 -15.07 1.39 -10.21
C PRO A 129 -13.86 2.11 -9.61
N GLY A 130 -12.93 2.62 -10.43
CA GLY A 130 -11.79 3.43 -9.97
C GLY A 130 -12.22 4.76 -9.33
N THR A 131 -13.16 5.49 -9.94
CA THR A 131 -13.68 6.72 -9.34
C THR A 131 -14.36 6.46 -7.99
N ILE A 132 -15.12 5.36 -7.90
CA ILE A 132 -15.81 4.96 -6.67
C ILE A 132 -14.79 4.52 -5.60
N SER A 133 -13.73 3.79 -5.96
CA SER A 133 -12.69 3.40 -5.02
C SER A 133 -11.94 4.61 -4.47
N SER A 134 -11.52 5.55 -5.32
CA SER A 134 -10.87 6.80 -4.88
C SER A 134 -11.78 7.60 -3.96
N LEU A 135 -13.08 7.74 -4.29
CA LEU A 135 -14.04 8.50 -3.49
C LEU A 135 -14.27 7.85 -2.13
N ILE A 136 -14.50 6.53 -2.11
CA ILE A 136 -14.69 5.79 -0.85
C ILE A 136 -13.43 5.89 0.01
N PHE A 137 -12.24 5.79 -0.58
CA PHE A 137 -10.99 5.95 0.15
C PHE A 137 -10.88 7.35 0.79
N VAL A 138 -11.17 8.42 0.05
CA VAL A 138 -11.18 9.80 0.58
C VAL A 138 -12.14 9.93 1.76
N ILE A 139 -13.35 9.40 1.63
CA ILE A 139 -14.37 9.45 2.70
C ILE A 139 -13.90 8.69 3.93
N LEU A 140 -13.42 7.46 3.76
CA LEU A 140 -12.92 6.63 4.87
C LEU A 140 -11.75 7.30 5.58
N TYR A 141 -10.77 7.82 4.83
CA TYR A 141 -9.62 8.51 5.40
C TYR A 141 -10.03 9.79 6.14
N TYR A 142 -10.95 10.59 5.57
CA TYR A 142 -11.48 11.80 6.21
C TYR A 142 -12.16 11.49 7.56
N LEU A 143 -12.97 10.42 7.61
CA LEU A 143 -13.67 9.99 8.83
C LEU A 143 -12.75 9.33 9.87
N ALA A 144 -11.64 8.73 9.44
CA ALA A 144 -10.71 8.02 10.30
C ALA A 144 -9.80 8.97 11.09
N SER A 145 -10.36 9.83 11.95
CA SER A 145 -9.69 10.95 12.65
C SER A 145 -8.42 10.59 13.43
N GLY A 146 -8.25 9.33 13.83
CA GLY A 146 -7.05 8.81 14.50
C GLY A 146 -5.83 8.59 13.59
N PHE A 147 -5.98 8.65 12.27
CA PHE A 147 -4.85 8.45 11.34
C PHE A 147 -4.13 9.77 11.05
N GLY A 148 -2.88 9.89 11.52
CA GLY A 148 -2.02 11.02 11.17
C GLY A 148 -1.56 10.96 9.71
N THR A 149 -0.88 12.02 9.26
CA THR A 149 -0.19 12.05 7.97
C THR A 149 0.93 11.00 7.90
N ILE A 150 1.66 10.81 9.00
CA ILE A 150 2.73 9.82 9.12
C ILE A 150 2.19 8.42 8.83
N ASN A 151 1.06 8.06 9.45
CA ASN A 151 0.39 6.79 9.24
C ASN A 151 0.02 6.55 7.76
N LEU A 152 -0.42 7.57 7.02
CA LEU A 152 -0.78 7.43 5.60
C LEU A 152 0.46 7.18 4.72
N LEU A 153 1.59 7.81 5.04
CA LEU A 153 2.86 7.58 4.34
C LEU A 153 3.31 6.13 4.53
N GLU A 154 3.31 5.65 5.77
CA GLU A 154 3.72 4.28 6.10
C GLU A 154 2.82 3.23 5.45
N ILE A 155 1.49 3.45 5.49
CA ILE A 155 0.53 2.61 4.78
C ILE A 155 0.83 2.59 3.27
N SER A 156 1.12 3.75 2.67
CA SER A 156 1.44 3.84 1.23
C SER A 156 2.73 3.10 0.88
N LEU A 157 3.75 3.15 1.75
CA LEU A 157 5.02 2.44 1.57
C LEU A 157 4.84 0.92 1.51
N VAL A 158 3.85 0.36 2.23
CA VAL A 158 3.52 -1.07 2.18
C VAL A 158 2.54 -1.40 1.04
N LEU A 159 1.49 -0.60 0.88
CA LEU A 159 0.42 -0.87 -0.08
C LEU A 159 0.88 -0.78 -1.53
N ILE A 160 1.82 0.11 -1.88
CA ILE A 160 2.31 0.23 -3.26
C ILE A 160 3.03 -1.05 -3.73
N PRO A 161 4.08 -1.56 -3.05
CA PRO A 161 4.73 -2.80 -3.48
C PRO A 161 3.80 -4.01 -3.39
N LEU A 162 2.88 -4.04 -2.42
CA LEU A 162 1.83 -5.06 -2.33
C LEU A 162 0.88 -5.00 -3.54
N GLY A 163 0.43 -3.80 -3.89
CA GLY A 163 -0.43 -3.53 -5.04
C GLY A 163 0.24 -3.95 -6.34
N ILE A 164 1.52 -3.62 -6.54
CA ILE A 164 2.29 -4.08 -7.72
C ILE A 164 2.28 -5.61 -7.81
N TYR A 165 2.50 -6.31 -6.69
CA TYR A 165 2.50 -7.77 -6.66
C TYR A 165 1.10 -8.35 -6.98
N ILE A 166 0.06 -7.82 -6.32
CA ILE A 166 -1.33 -8.30 -6.45
C ILE A 166 -1.90 -7.97 -7.82
N SER A 167 -1.69 -6.77 -8.35
CA SER A 167 -2.11 -6.37 -9.69
C SER A 167 -1.48 -7.26 -10.75
N GLY A 168 -0.19 -7.58 -10.62
CA GLY A 168 0.47 -8.54 -11.52
C GLY A 168 -0.11 -9.95 -11.45
N TYR A 169 -0.49 -10.42 -10.25
CA TYR A 169 -1.19 -11.69 -10.06
C TYR A 169 -2.59 -11.71 -10.67
N LEU A 170 -3.35 -10.64 -10.47
CA LEU A 170 -4.71 -10.54 -10.97
C LEU A 170 -4.76 -10.34 -12.49
N GLU A 171 -3.77 -9.66 -13.07
CA GLU A 171 -3.61 -9.58 -14.52
C GLU A 171 -3.35 -10.95 -15.15
N GLU A 172 -2.59 -11.84 -14.49
CA GLU A 172 -2.43 -13.23 -14.94
C GLU A 172 -3.74 -14.02 -14.91
N LEU A 173 -4.63 -13.69 -13.97
CA LEU A 173 -5.90 -14.37 -13.79
C LEU A 173 -7.02 -13.82 -14.68
N TRP A 174 -7.03 -12.51 -14.93
CA TRP A 174 -8.14 -11.78 -15.55
C TRP A 174 -7.82 -11.18 -16.92
N GLY A 175 -6.55 -11.23 -17.35
CA GLY A 175 -6.10 -10.62 -18.60
C GLY A 175 -5.40 -9.29 -18.37
N GLU A 176 -4.88 -8.71 -19.46
CA GLU A 176 -4.14 -7.44 -19.45
C GLU A 176 -5.02 -6.30 -18.91
N ASP A 177 -4.46 -5.53 -17.98
CA ASP A 177 -5.07 -4.34 -17.36
C ASP A 177 -6.56 -4.52 -16.96
N PRO A 178 -6.84 -5.42 -16.00
CA PRO A 178 -8.21 -5.75 -15.65
C PRO A 178 -8.85 -4.60 -14.89
N ARG A 179 -9.89 -3.97 -15.47
CA ARG A 179 -10.70 -2.88 -14.89
C ARG A 179 -11.21 -3.07 -13.45
N LYS A 180 -11.17 -4.31 -12.94
CA LYS A 180 -11.59 -4.67 -11.57
C LYS A 180 -10.50 -4.45 -10.54
N VAL A 181 -9.24 -4.33 -10.97
CA VAL A 181 -8.15 -3.92 -10.10
C VAL A 181 -8.26 -2.41 -9.95
N VAL A 182 -8.42 -1.98 -8.70
CA VAL A 182 -8.64 -0.58 -8.31
C VAL A 182 -7.77 -0.20 -7.09
N ILE A 183 -6.77 -1.02 -6.78
CA ILE A 183 -5.84 -0.78 -5.67
C ILE A 183 -4.77 0.26 -6.03
N ASP A 184 -4.44 0.36 -7.32
CA ASP A 184 -3.74 1.47 -7.98
C ASP A 184 -4.43 2.80 -7.66
N GLU A 185 -5.73 2.89 -7.89
CA GLU A 185 -6.55 4.08 -7.68
C GLU A 185 -6.60 4.50 -6.21
N VAL A 186 -6.66 3.52 -5.31
CA VAL A 186 -6.59 3.72 -3.86
C VAL A 186 -5.22 4.24 -3.45
N CYS A 187 -4.14 3.65 -3.97
CA CYS A 187 -2.77 4.07 -3.66
C CYS A 187 -2.46 5.46 -4.22
N GLY A 188 -2.85 5.76 -5.46
CA GLY A 188 -2.70 7.07 -6.07
C GLY A 188 -3.43 8.16 -5.29
N MET A 189 -4.67 7.88 -4.87
CA MET A 189 -5.45 8.78 -4.02
C MET A 189 -4.82 8.95 -2.63
N ALA A 190 -4.27 7.89 -2.03
CA ALA A 190 -3.52 7.97 -0.77
C ALA A 190 -2.34 8.94 -0.89
N ILE A 191 -1.56 8.84 -1.97
CA ILE A 191 -0.45 9.76 -2.23
C ILE A 191 -0.94 11.20 -2.39
N ALA A 192 -2.04 11.44 -3.11
CA ALA A 192 -2.57 12.79 -3.31
C ALA A 192 -3.03 13.48 -2.00
N LEU A 193 -3.33 12.71 -0.95
CA LEU A 193 -3.75 13.23 0.36
C LEU A 193 -2.59 13.43 1.34
N LEU A 194 -1.38 12.96 1.03
CA LEU A 194 -0.23 13.10 1.92
C LEU A 194 0.02 14.57 2.26
N PHE A 195 0.40 14.85 3.51
CA PHE A 195 0.74 16.19 4.00
C PHE A 195 -0.37 17.24 3.86
N LEU A 196 -1.61 16.84 3.56
CA LEU A 196 -2.76 17.74 3.56
C LEU A 196 -3.41 17.77 4.95
N LYS A 197 -3.79 18.97 5.41
CA LYS A 197 -4.66 19.10 6.57
C LYS A 197 -6.02 18.50 6.23
N ARG A 198 -6.65 17.84 7.21
CA ARG A 198 -8.02 17.31 7.10
C ARG A 198 -9.01 18.46 6.89
N SER A 199 -9.29 18.76 5.63
CA SER A 199 -10.20 19.81 5.19
C SER A 199 -11.00 19.27 4.01
N LEU A 200 -12.32 19.40 4.06
CA LEU A 200 -13.20 18.99 2.97
C LEU A 200 -12.80 19.64 1.65
N LEU A 201 -12.41 20.92 1.69
CA LEU A 201 -11.97 21.65 0.50
C LEU A 201 -10.68 21.06 -0.09
N LEU A 202 -9.67 20.80 0.76
CA LEU A 202 -8.40 20.24 0.30
C LEU A 202 -8.56 18.80 -0.22
N PHE A 203 -9.39 18.00 0.44
CA PHE A 203 -9.65 16.61 0.04
C PHE A 203 -10.45 16.54 -1.26
N ALA A 204 -11.46 17.41 -1.42
CA ALA A 204 -12.18 17.55 -2.67
C ALA A 204 -11.26 18.00 -3.81
N LEU A 205 -10.38 18.98 -3.55
CA LEU A 205 -9.39 19.43 -4.52
C LEU A 205 -8.41 18.32 -4.91
N ALA A 206 -7.91 17.56 -3.93
CA ALA A 206 -7.04 16.40 -4.16
C ALA A 206 -7.73 15.33 -5.00
N PHE A 207 -8.99 15.00 -4.68
CA PHE A 207 -9.77 14.06 -5.45
C PHE A 207 -9.95 14.51 -6.91
N ILE A 208 -10.32 15.77 -7.13
CA ILE A 208 -10.52 16.33 -8.48
C ILE A 208 -9.22 16.32 -9.27
N LEU A 209 -8.11 16.79 -8.69
CA LEU A 209 -6.81 16.82 -9.35
C LEU A 209 -6.31 15.40 -9.66
N PHE A 210 -6.44 14.48 -8.70
CA PHE A 210 -6.05 13.08 -8.89
C PHE A 210 -6.79 12.47 -10.06
N ARG A 211 -8.14 12.56 -10.08
CA ARG A 211 -8.93 12.03 -11.18
C ARG A 211 -8.63 12.72 -12.51
N PHE A 212 -8.34 14.02 -12.49
CA PHE A 212 -7.93 14.72 -13.70
C PHE A 212 -6.64 14.13 -14.26
N PHE A 213 -5.60 13.94 -13.44
CA PHE A 213 -4.31 13.40 -13.90
C PHE A 213 -4.37 11.93 -14.29
N ASP A 214 -5.11 11.13 -13.54
CA ASP A 214 -5.31 9.72 -13.81
C ASP A 214 -6.11 9.48 -15.11
N ILE A 215 -7.20 10.23 -15.34
CA ILE A 215 -8.02 10.04 -16.56
C ILE A 215 -7.34 10.65 -17.79
N TYR A 216 -6.76 11.86 -17.66
CA TYR A 216 -6.19 12.57 -18.80
C TYR A 216 -4.81 12.04 -19.21
N LYS A 217 -4.00 11.57 -18.25
CA LYS A 217 -2.62 11.11 -18.40
C LYS A 217 -1.79 11.99 -19.35
N PRO A 218 -1.31 13.17 -18.88
CA PRO A 218 -0.35 13.96 -19.64
C PRO A 218 0.84 13.11 -20.11
N ARG A 219 1.50 13.50 -21.21
CA ARG A 219 2.60 12.71 -21.81
C ARG A 219 3.70 12.30 -20.83
N PHE A 220 3.96 13.09 -19.79
CA PHE A 220 4.93 12.75 -18.75
C PHE A 220 4.46 11.63 -17.80
N ILE A 221 3.15 11.49 -17.57
CA ILE A 221 2.57 10.38 -16.79
C ILE A 221 2.54 9.10 -17.62
N LYS A 222 2.25 9.19 -18.92
CA LYS A 222 2.24 8.02 -19.83
C LYS A 222 3.56 7.26 -19.92
N ILE A 223 4.68 7.86 -19.49
CA ILE A 223 5.97 7.17 -19.41
C ILE A 223 5.91 6.03 -18.38
N PHE A 224 5.08 6.17 -17.34
CA PHE A 224 4.88 5.18 -16.28
C PHE A 224 3.98 4.00 -16.68
N GLU A 225 3.33 4.05 -17.84
CA GLU A 225 2.62 2.91 -18.46
C GLU A 225 3.57 1.99 -19.26
N LYS A 226 4.84 2.40 -19.46
CA LYS A 226 5.82 1.60 -20.23
C LYS A 226 6.17 0.26 -19.58
N PRO A 227 6.36 0.18 -18.24
CA PRO A 227 6.46 -1.10 -17.56
C PRO A 227 5.19 -1.92 -17.83
N LYS A 228 5.36 -3.22 -18.10
CA LYS A 228 4.21 -4.14 -18.19
C LYS A 228 3.94 -4.75 -16.84
N GLY A 229 2.79 -5.41 -16.70
CA GLY A 229 2.46 -6.08 -15.46
C GLY A 229 1.77 -5.16 -14.47
N GLY A 230 1.56 -5.64 -13.25
CA GLY A 230 1.25 -4.81 -12.07
C GLY A 230 2.13 -3.57 -11.82
N MET A 231 3.35 -3.45 -12.36
CA MET A 231 4.09 -2.18 -12.32
C MET A 231 3.48 -1.12 -13.22
N GLY A 232 3.07 -1.51 -14.44
CA GLY A 232 2.39 -0.60 -15.36
C GLY A 232 1.04 -0.15 -14.81
N ILE A 233 0.31 -1.08 -14.18
CA ILE A 233 -1.01 -0.82 -13.56
C ILE A 233 -0.92 0.15 -12.37
N MET A 234 0.18 0.12 -11.60
CA MET A 234 0.25 0.91 -10.35
C MET A 234 0.97 2.25 -10.51
N LEU A 235 1.99 2.33 -11.38
CA LEU A 235 2.93 3.46 -11.36
C LEU A 235 2.36 4.74 -11.96
N ASP A 236 1.44 4.64 -12.90
CA ASP A 236 0.74 5.78 -13.49
C ASP A 236 -0.21 6.45 -12.48
N ASP A 237 -0.98 5.69 -11.71
CA ASP A 237 -1.83 6.21 -10.63
C ASP A 237 -0.99 6.80 -9.48
N VAL A 238 0.10 6.15 -9.10
CA VAL A 238 1.05 6.70 -8.12
C VAL A 238 1.63 8.02 -8.62
N ALA A 239 1.99 8.11 -9.90
CA ALA A 239 2.46 9.36 -10.50
C ALA A 239 1.36 10.43 -10.50
N ALA A 240 0.13 10.11 -10.88
CA ALA A 240 -1.01 11.02 -10.81
C ALA A 240 -1.24 11.55 -9.39
N GLY A 241 -1.11 10.69 -8.38
CA GLY A 241 -1.12 11.06 -6.98
C GLY A 241 -0.03 12.07 -6.60
N LEU A 242 1.21 11.80 -7.00
CA LEU A 242 2.36 12.69 -6.74
C LEU A 242 2.19 14.07 -7.40
N PHE A 243 1.71 14.12 -8.65
CA PHE A 243 1.45 15.38 -9.34
C PHE A 243 0.35 16.19 -8.66
N SER A 244 -0.73 15.53 -8.24
CA SER A 244 -1.83 16.16 -7.51
C SER A 244 -1.34 16.77 -6.20
N LEU A 245 -0.58 15.99 -5.43
CA LEU A 245 0.04 16.44 -4.19
C LEU A 245 0.94 17.67 -4.43
N ALA A 246 1.85 17.58 -5.40
CA ALA A 246 2.80 18.65 -5.69
C ALA A 246 2.08 19.97 -6.03
N ILE A 247 1.03 19.92 -6.87
CA ILE A 247 0.26 21.10 -7.24
C ILE A 247 -0.43 21.72 -6.03
N ILE A 248 -1.06 20.91 -5.18
CA ILE A 248 -1.75 21.44 -3.98
C ILE A 248 -0.74 22.08 -3.03
N GLN A 249 0.42 21.46 -2.83
CA GLN A 249 1.46 22.02 -1.96
C GLN A 249 2.01 23.33 -2.51
N ILE A 250 2.22 23.44 -3.83
CA ILE A 250 2.63 24.69 -4.47
C ILE A 250 1.55 25.77 -4.29
N LEU A 251 0.27 25.45 -4.50
CA LEU A 251 -0.84 26.39 -4.28
C LEU A 251 -0.90 26.86 -2.83
N LEU A 252 -0.76 25.95 -1.86
CA LEU A 252 -0.74 26.30 -0.45
C LEU A 252 0.46 27.19 -0.09
N PHE A 253 1.63 26.90 -0.64
CA PHE A 253 2.83 27.73 -0.45
C PHE A 253 2.64 29.14 -1.01
N LEU A 254 2.09 29.26 -2.22
CA LEU A 254 1.79 30.56 -2.84
C LEU A 254 0.76 31.34 -2.03
N LEU A 255 -0.31 30.70 -1.56
CA LEU A 255 -1.34 31.35 -0.75
C LEU A 255 -0.84 31.81 0.62
N HIS A 256 0.13 31.11 1.22
CA HIS A 256 0.73 31.52 2.50
C HIS A 256 1.77 32.65 2.34
N THR A 257 2.37 32.79 1.16
CA THR A 257 3.41 33.79 0.89
C THR A 257 2.87 35.12 0.37
N VAL A 258 1.60 35.16 -0.07
CA VAL A 258 0.90 36.41 -0.42
C VAL A 258 0.34 37.05 0.87
N PRO A 259 0.79 38.26 1.26
CA PRO A 259 0.23 38.93 2.42
C PRO A 259 -1.26 39.24 2.20
N PRO A 260 -2.10 39.20 3.25
CA PRO A 260 -3.48 39.62 3.14
C PRO A 260 -3.53 41.09 2.69
N VAL A 261 -4.25 41.35 1.60
CA VAL A 261 -4.47 42.69 1.00
C VAL A 261 -5.40 43.52 1.88
#